data_AF-A0A2X5NQZ7-F1
#
_entry.id   AF-A0A2X5NQZ7-F1
#
_cell.length_a   1.000
_cell.length_b   1.000
_cell.length_c   1.000
_cell.angle_alpha   90.00
_cell.angle_beta   90.00
_cell.angle_gamma   90.00
#
_symmetry.space_group_name_H-M   'P 1'
#
loop_
_entity.id
_entity.type
_entity.pdbx_description
1 polymer ?
#
loop_
_entity_poly.entity_id
_entity_poly.type
_entity_poly.pdbx_seq_one_letter_code
_entity_poly.pdbx_strand_id
1 'polypeptide(L)'
;MVVLKMNASGKNEHLSKSKFTISPVGMVLLGLFSPNGHAELYFPPELVSSALHTVADLSLFSTEGKQLPGMYQVDIYLNGYYVSARTVRFDDAGTLRR
;
A
#
# COMPACT_ATOMS: atom_id res chain seq x y z
N MET A 1 -66.13 24.85 -16.70
CA MET A 1 -65.12 25.78 -16.13
C MET A 1 -65.26 25.74 -14.62
N VAL A 2 -64.40 24.99 -13.93
CA VAL A 2 -64.33 24.94 -12.46
C VAL A 2 -62.91 25.34 -12.09
N VAL A 3 -62.78 26.46 -11.38
CA VAL A 3 -61.51 26.98 -10.90
C VAL A 3 -61.20 26.29 -9.59
N LEU A 4 -60.32 25.29 -9.59
CA LEU A 4 -59.74 24.74 -8.37
C LEU A 4 -58.54 25.61 -7.98
N LYS A 5 -58.76 26.51 -7.04
CA LYS A 5 -57.70 27.24 -6.33
C LYS A 5 -57.04 26.25 -5.37
N MET A 6 -55.91 25.66 -5.78
CA MET A 6 -55.09 24.83 -4.90
C MET A 6 -54.19 25.71 -4.03
N ASN A 7 -54.37 25.52 -2.73
CA ASN A 7 -53.75 26.23 -1.62
C ASN A 7 -52.25 25.87 -1.52
N ALA A 8 -51.37 26.85 -1.63
CA ALA A 8 -49.94 26.68 -1.41
C ALA A 8 -49.67 26.64 0.10
N SER A 9 -49.40 25.45 0.64
CA SER A 9 -48.84 25.31 1.99
C SER A 9 -47.87 24.13 2.02
N GLY A 10 -46.72 24.34 1.37
CA GLY A 10 -45.53 23.52 1.55
C GLY A 10 -44.70 24.15 2.67
N LYS A 11 -44.67 23.50 3.84
CA LYS A 11 -43.87 23.91 5.00
C LYS A 11 -42.39 23.89 4.61
N ASN A 12 -41.69 25.00 4.78
CA ASN A 12 -40.25 25.09 4.57
C ASN A 12 -39.53 24.31 5.68
N GLU A 13 -38.91 23.20 5.30
CA GLU A 13 -38.04 22.42 6.18
C GLU A 13 -36.76 23.21 6.39
N HIS A 14 -36.66 23.86 7.55
CA HIS A 14 -35.50 24.64 7.93
C HIS A 14 -34.38 23.66 8.28
N LEU A 15 -33.58 23.27 7.28
CA LEU A 15 -32.39 22.43 7.43
C LEU A 15 -31.44 23.12 8.42
N SER A 16 -31.44 22.62 9.66
CA SER A 16 -30.61 23.12 10.75
C SER A 16 -29.14 22.88 10.42
N LYS A 17 -28.45 23.96 10.00
CA LYS A 17 -27.01 23.95 9.81
C LYS A 17 -26.32 23.93 11.17
N SER A 18 -26.07 22.73 11.68
CA SER A 18 -25.26 22.52 12.88
C SER A 18 -23.82 22.97 12.60
N LYS A 19 -23.35 23.99 13.33
CA LYS A 19 -21.96 24.43 13.27
C LYS A 19 -21.13 23.54 14.18
N PHE A 20 -20.35 22.64 13.58
CA PHE A 20 -19.44 21.78 14.33
C PHE A 20 -18.16 22.55 14.64
N THR A 21 -18.04 23.07 15.87
CA THR A 21 -16.82 23.74 16.35
C THR A 21 -15.93 22.72 17.05
N ILE A 22 -14.80 22.39 16.44
CA ILE A 22 -13.81 21.45 16.99
C ILE A 22 -12.97 22.21 18.02
N SER A 23 -12.97 21.75 19.27
CA SER A 23 -12.13 22.30 20.34
C SER A 23 -10.64 22.10 20.03
N PRO A 24 -9.75 23.06 20.33
CA PRO A 24 -8.31 22.91 20.14
C PRO A 24 -7.73 21.70 20.91
N VAL A 25 -8.33 21.34 22.05
CA VAL A 25 -7.97 20.12 22.80
C VAL A 25 -8.34 18.86 22.02
N GLY A 26 -9.49 18.86 21.33
CA GLY A 26 -9.91 17.75 20.49
C GLY A 26 -8.96 17.52 19.31
N MET A 27 -8.38 18.60 18.76
CA MET A 27 -7.41 18.51 17.67
C MET A 27 -6.08 17.90 18.12
N VAL A 28 -5.60 18.24 19.32
CA VAL A 28 -4.38 17.65 19.91
C VAL A 28 -4.57 16.16 20.16
N LEU A 29 -5.72 15.75 20.73
CA LEU A 29 -6.01 14.35 21.00
C LEU A 29 -6.05 13.51 19.72
N LEU A 30 -6.61 14.02 18.62
CA LEU A 30 -6.62 13.31 17.33
C LEU A 30 -5.21 13.08 16.75
N GLY A 31 -4.28 14.01 16.94
CA GLY A 31 -2.90 13.86 16.47
C GLY A 31 -2.11 12.77 17.21
N LEU A 32 -2.46 12.49 18.46
CA LEU A 32 -1.81 11.43 19.26
C LEU A 32 -2.20 10.02 18.84
N PHE A 33 -3.33 9.85 18.13
CA PHE A 33 -3.81 8.57 17.62
C PHE A 33 -3.52 8.40 16.12
N SER A 34 -2.53 9.10 15.57
CA SER A 34 -2.13 8.86 14.17
C SER A 34 -1.69 7.40 14.03
N PRO A 35 -2.38 6.57 13.23
CA PRO A 35 -1.89 5.24 12.92
C PRO A 35 -0.57 5.39 12.18
N ASN A 36 0.45 4.64 12.60
CA ASN A 36 1.64 4.46 11.79
C ASN A 36 1.21 3.65 10.56
N GLY A 37 0.97 4.34 9.44
CA GLY A 37 0.69 3.67 8.18
C GLY A 37 1.96 2.98 7.70
N HIS A 38 2.01 1.65 7.77
CA HIS A 38 3.03 0.87 7.08
C HIS A 38 2.66 0.82 5.60
N ALA A 39 3.36 1.60 4.78
CA ALA A 39 3.27 1.47 3.34
C ALA A 39 4.22 0.34 2.91
N GLU A 40 3.68 -0.87 2.74
CA GLU A 40 4.41 -1.94 2.06
C GLU A 40 4.57 -1.57 0.58
N LEU A 41 5.69 -1.97 -0.03
CA LEU A 41 5.94 -1.71 -1.45
C LEU A 41 5.00 -2.59 -2.29
N TYR A 42 4.19 -1.95 -3.14
CA TYR A 42 3.30 -2.64 -4.08
C TYR A 42 3.84 -2.57 -5.50
N PHE A 43 3.89 -3.72 -6.18
CA PHE A 43 4.36 -3.85 -7.55
C PHE A 43 3.23 -4.37 -8.45
N PRO A 44 2.71 -3.55 -9.38
CA PRO A 44 1.72 -3.99 -10.35
C PRO A 44 2.27 -5.12 -11.24
N PRO A 45 1.60 -6.29 -11.35
CA PRO A 45 2.07 -7.41 -12.15
C PRO A 45 2.21 -7.09 -13.65
N GLU A 46 1.44 -6.12 -14.14
CA GLU A 46 1.44 -5.69 -15.54
C GLU A 46 2.78 -5.08 -15.97
N LEU A 47 3.63 -4.66 -15.03
CA LEU A 47 4.94 -4.08 -15.34
C LEU A 47 5.98 -5.14 -15.77
N VAL A 48 5.78 -6.41 -15.41
CA VAL A 48 6.78 -7.46 -15.59
C VAL A 48 6.35 -8.50 -16.62
N SER A 49 5.03 -8.73 -16.79
CA SER A 49 4.54 -9.75 -17.73
C SER A 49 3.93 -9.15 -19.00
N SER A 50 4.48 -9.53 -20.16
CA SER A 50 3.87 -9.27 -21.47
C SER A 50 2.74 -10.26 -21.82
N ALA A 51 2.58 -11.35 -21.05
CA ALA A 51 1.62 -12.42 -21.30
C ALA A 51 0.67 -12.60 -20.11
N LEU A 52 -0.62 -12.79 -20.39
CA LEU A 52 -1.70 -12.86 -19.39
C LEU A 52 -1.57 -14.02 -18.37
N HIS A 53 -0.61 -14.94 -18.55
CA HIS A 53 -0.50 -16.20 -17.82
C HIS A 53 0.86 -16.46 -17.15
N THR A 54 1.83 -15.57 -17.33
CA THR A 54 3.19 -15.74 -16.77
C THR A 54 3.45 -14.69 -15.71
N VAL A 55 2.66 -14.71 -14.64
CA VAL A 55 2.82 -13.76 -13.53
C VAL A 55 3.99 -14.21 -12.67
N ALA A 56 5.07 -13.45 -12.68
CA ALA A 56 6.14 -13.58 -11.69
C ALA A 56 5.57 -13.23 -10.30
N ASP A 57 5.90 -14.02 -9.27
CA ASP A 57 5.53 -13.66 -7.90
C ASP A 57 6.38 -12.46 -7.44
N LEU A 58 5.75 -11.28 -7.46
CA LEU A 58 6.40 -10.02 -7.05
C LEU A 58 6.23 -9.73 -5.56
N SER A 59 5.47 -10.55 -4.81
CA SER A 59 5.24 -10.33 -3.39
C SER A 59 6.55 -10.35 -2.59
N LEU A 60 7.56 -11.08 -3.06
CA LEU A 60 8.88 -11.13 -2.44
C LEU A 60 9.60 -9.78 -2.47
N PHE A 61 9.31 -8.91 -3.44
CA PHE A 61 9.92 -7.58 -3.54
C PHE A 61 9.22 -6.55 -2.65
N SER A 62 8.07 -6.86 -2.04
CA SER A 62 7.39 -5.93 -1.13
C SER A 62 8.18 -5.66 0.15
N THR A 63 9.09 -6.58 0.49
CA THR A 63 10.00 -6.48 1.63
C THR A 63 11.37 -5.99 1.17
N GLU A 64 11.88 -4.93 1.78
CA GLU A 64 13.22 -4.41 1.50
C GLU A 64 14.30 -5.47 1.71
N GLY A 65 15.30 -5.48 0.83
CA GLY A 65 16.46 -6.39 0.93
C GLY A 65 16.18 -7.84 0.54
N LYS A 66 14.98 -8.19 0.07
CA LYS A 66 14.68 -9.52 -0.46
C LYS A 66 14.96 -9.64 -1.95
N GLN A 67 15.38 -10.84 -2.33
CA GLN A 67 15.66 -11.22 -3.71
C GLN A 67 15.24 -12.68 -3.92
N LEU A 68 14.91 -13.03 -5.16
CA LEU A 68 14.52 -14.40 -5.51
C LEU A 68 15.70 -15.38 -5.29
N PRO A 69 15.44 -16.63 -4.87
CA PRO A 69 16.44 -17.68 -4.95
C PRO A 69 16.79 -17.95 -6.41
N GLY A 70 18.06 -18.30 -6.69
CA GLY A 70 18.51 -18.50 -8.06
C GLY A 70 20.02 -18.49 -8.25
N MET A 71 20.42 -18.50 -9.52
CA MET A 71 21.82 -18.39 -9.94
C MET A 71 22.15 -16.94 -10.24
N TYR A 72 23.15 -16.40 -9.56
CA TYR A 72 23.58 -15.01 -9.73
C TYR A 72 25.06 -14.93 -10.04
N GLN A 73 25.42 -14.11 -11.02
CA GLN A 73 26.81 -13.72 -11.26
C GLN A 73 27.20 -12.68 -10.22
N VAL A 74 28.15 -13.01 -9.33
CA VAL A 74 28.54 -12.16 -8.21
C VAL A 74 30.05 -12.03 -8.11
N ASP A 75 30.48 -10.88 -7.61
CA ASP A 75 31.85 -10.67 -7.14
C ASP A 75 31.94 -11.09 -5.66
N ILE A 76 32.91 -11.94 -5.36
CA ILE A 76 33.10 -12.49 -4.02
C ILE A 76 34.25 -11.74 -3.34
N TYR A 77 33.94 -11.18 -2.17
CA TYR A 77 34.91 -10.52 -1.30
C TYR A 77 35.04 -11.28 0.02
N LEU A 78 36.25 -11.39 0.54
CA LEU A 78 36.54 -11.95 1.87
C LEU A 78 37.33 -10.92 2.67
N ASN A 79 36.80 -10.52 3.83
CA ASN A 79 37.38 -9.46 4.68
C ASN A 79 37.68 -8.16 3.91
N GLY A 80 36.83 -7.82 2.93
CA GLY A 80 36.98 -6.63 2.10
C GLY A 80 37.94 -6.78 0.90
N TYR A 81 38.63 -7.91 0.76
CA TYR A 81 39.50 -8.18 -0.39
C TYR A 81 38.77 -8.97 -1.47
N TYR A 82 38.94 -8.57 -2.73
CA TYR A 82 38.40 -9.30 -3.87
C TYR A 82 39.01 -10.69 -3.98
N VAL A 83 38.16 -11.70 -4.22
CA VAL A 83 38.57 -13.10 -4.38
C VAL A 83 38.34 -13.58 -5.81
N SER A 84 37.10 -13.46 -6.32
CA SER A 84 36.73 -13.97 -7.64
C SER A 84 35.35 -13.49 -8.08
N ALA A 85 35.08 -13.48 -9.39
CA ALA A 85 33.76 -13.29 -9.96
C ALA A 85 33.24 -14.62 -10.54
N ARG A 86 32.09 -15.10 -10.07
CA ARG A 86 31.49 -16.36 -10.56
C ARG A 86 30.00 -16.44 -10.31
N THR A 87 29.37 -17.37 -11.01
CA THR A 87 27.96 -17.69 -10.77
C THR A 87 27.82 -18.53 -9.49
N VAL A 88 26.93 -18.11 -8.59
CA VAL A 88 26.65 -18.77 -7.30
C VAL A 88 25.15 -19.02 -7.16
N ARG A 89 24.79 -20.19 -6.60
CA ARG A 89 23.40 -20.54 -6.28
C ARG A 89 23.03 -20.00 -4.89
N PHE A 90 21.97 -19.22 -4.82
CA PHE A 90 21.37 -18.74 -3.57
C PHE A 90 20.05 -19.46 -3.35
N ASP A 91 19.93 -20.13 -2.21
CA ASP A 91 18.69 -20.77 -1.74
C ASP A 91 17.92 -19.83 -0.81
N ASP A 92 16.61 -20.04 -0.70
CA ASP A 92 15.79 -19.29 0.26
C ASP A 92 16.24 -19.61 1.70
N ALA A 93 16.48 -18.56 2.49
CA ALA A 93 16.94 -18.64 3.87
C ALA A 93 16.00 -19.46 4.78
N GLY A 94 14.71 -19.58 4.42
CA GLY A 94 13.73 -20.41 5.13
C GLY A 94 13.88 -21.92 4.90
N THR A 95 14.59 -22.34 3.85
CA THR A 95 14.63 -23.75 3.41
C THR A 95 15.53 -24.62 4.29
N LEU A 96 16.55 -24.05 4.95
CA LEU A 96 17.52 -24.78 5.78
C LEU A 96 17.06 -24.96 7.25
N ARG A 97 15.80 -24.61 7.57
CA ARG A 97 15.21 -24.72 8.93
C ARG A 97 14.25 -25.90 9.11
N ARG A 98 14.25 -26.89 8.21
CA ARG A 98 13.51 -28.14 8.38
C ARG A 98 14.44 -29.33 8.52
#